data_AF-A0A5C1HXQ0-F1
#
_entry.id   AF-A0A5C1HXQ0-F1
#
_cell.length_a   1.000
_cell.length_b   1.000
_cell.length_c   1.000
_cell.angle_alpha   90.00
_cell.angle_beta   90.00
_cell.angle_gamma   90.00
#
_symmetry.space_group_name_H-M   'P 1'
#
loop_
_entity.id
_entity.type
_entity.pdbx_description
1 polymer ?
#
loop_
_entity_poly.entity_id
_entity_poly.type
_entity_poly.pdbx_seq_one_letter_code
_entity_poly.pdbx_strand_id
1 'polypeptide(L)'
;MKTLILVLLIIYSAWQTETFEQSYQEGFAFLQARNFQSAIAKFKYSYKINRNYKTAYYIALCYSRMHSVDSCKKYAQIVMNDSQTPANYKLESRNMYNSTQSNISVSGRMESETDK
;
A
#
# COMPACT_ATOMS: atom_id res chain seq x y z
N MET A 1 37.01 -2.37 -25.63
CA MET A 1 35.67 -2.84 -26.06
C MET A 1 34.76 -3.22 -24.88
N LYS A 2 35.16 -4.09 -23.94
CA LYS A 2 34.32 -4.49 -22.78
C LYS A 2 33.88 -3.31 -21.88
N THR A 3 34.73 -2.31 -21.69
CA THR A 3 34.44 -1.12 -20.87
C THR A 3 33.38 -0.21 -21.50
N LEU A 4 33.35 -0.09 -22.83
CA LEU A 4 32.36 0.72 -23.55
C LEU A 4 30.95 0.11 -23.45
N ILE A 5 30.87 -1.23 -23.53
CA ILE A 5 29.63 -1.99 -23.39
C ILE A 5 29.05 -1.84 -21.97
N LEU A 6 29.90 -1.88 -20.94
CA LEU A 6 29.48 -1.66 -19.55
C LEU A 6 28.91 -0.26 -19.31
N VAL A 7 29.56 0.78 -19.87
CA VAL A 7 29.08 2.17 -19.73
C VAL A 7 27.73 2.37 -20.42
N LEU A 8 27.53 1.80 -21.61
CA LEU A 8 26.25 1.87 -22.32
C LEU A 8 25.12 1.16 -21.58
N LEU A 9 25.40 0.02 -20.93
CA LEU A 9 24.41 -0.70 -20.11
C LEU A 9 24.02 0.09 -18.86
N ILE A 10 24.98 0.75 -18.20
CA ILE A 10 24.69 1.59 -17.02
C ILE A 10 23.80 2.76 -17.44
N ILE A 11 24.12 3.46 -18.53
CA ILE A 11 23.31 4.56 -19.05
C ILE A 11 21.91 4.06 -19.42
N TYR A 12 21.80 2.94 -20.14
CA TYR A 12 20.50 2.36 -20.52
C TYR A 12 19.64 1.98 -19.29
N SER A 13 20.26 1.39 -18.27
CA SER A 13 19.55 1.00 -17.03
C SER A 13 19.07 2.20 -16.22
N ALA A 14 19.79 3.32 -16.25
CA ALA A 14 19.38 4.57 -15.61
C ALA A 14 18.17 5.23 -16.29
N TRP A 15 17.91 4.95 -17.57
CA TRP A 15 16.74 5.46 -18.28
C TRP A 15 15.44 4.72 -17.93
N GLN A 16 15.53 3.50 -17.36
CA GLN A 16 14.36 2.70 -16.96
C GLN A 16 14.05 2.74 -15.47
N THR A 17 14.78 3.50 -14.66
CA THR A 17 14.46 3.59 -13.23
C THR A 17 13.17 4.38 -13.03
N GLU A 18 12.07 3.67 -12.83
CA GLU A 18 10.77 4.24 -12.48
C GLU A 18 10.92 5.10 -11.20
N THR A 19 10.48 6.35 -11.26
CA THR A 19 10.64 7.30 -10.15
C THR A 19 9.57 7.10 -9.08
N PHE A 20 9.82 7.60 -7.87
CA PHE A 20 8.83 7.63 -6.79
C PHE A 20 7.47 8.19 -7.25
N GLU A 21 7.51 9.34 -7.94
CA GLU A 21 6.32 10.09 -8.34
C GLU A 21 5.58 9.35 -9.47
N GLN A 22 6.32 8.83 -10.45
CA GLN A 22 5.72 8.04 -11.53
C GLN A 22 4.98 6.82 -10.97
N SER A 23 5.62 6.03 -10.12
CA SER A 23 4.97 4.86 -9.50
C SER A 23 3.79 5.24 -8.62
N TYR A 24 3.85 6.39 -7.95
CA TYR A 24 2.74 6.89 -7.16
C TYR A 24 1.54 7.23 -8.05
N GLN A 25 1.76 7.95 -9.15
CA GLN A 25 0.70 8.32 -10.10
C GLN A 25 0.10 7.10 -10.81
N GLU A 26 0.94 6.14 -11.23
CA GLU A 26 0.46 4.88 -11.80
C GLU A 26 -0.37 4.07 -10.80
N GLY A 27 0.05 4.03 -9.54
CA GLY A 27 -0.74 3.43 -8.45
C GLY A 27 -2.11 4.07 -8.31
N PHE A 28 -2.18 5.40 -8.43
CA PHE A 28 -3.45 6.13 -8.37
C PHE A 28 -4.35 5.84 -9.59
N ALA A 29 -3.78 5.72 -10.78
CA ALA A 29 -4.53 5.31 -11.97
C ALA A 29 -5.16 3.91 -11.80
N PHE A 30 -4.39 2.93 -11.29
CA PHE A 30 -4.92 1.60 -11.00
C PHE A 30 -5.97 1.61 -9.89
N LEU A 31 -5.80 2.45 -8.87
CA LEU A 31 -6.78 2.63 -7.80
C LEU A 31 -8.12 3.13 -8.34
N GLN A 32 -8.08 4.14 -9.21
CA GLN A 32 -9.29 4.67 -9.87
C GLN A 32 -9.96 3.62 -10.75
N ALA A 33 -9.17 2.78 -11.43
CA ALA A 33 -9.66 1.64 -12.19
C ALA A 33 -10.14 0.46 -11.31
N ARG A 34 -10.11 0.59 -9.97
CA ARG A 34 -10.40 -0.46 -8.98
C ARG A 34 -9.53 -1.71 -9.12
N ASN A 35 -8.39 -1.61 -9.79
CA ASN A 35 -7.38 -2.67 -9.87
C ASN A 35 -6.45 -2.58 -8.65
N PHE A 36 -6.94 -3.06 -7.52
CA PHE A 36 -6.28 -2.87 -6.22
C PHE A 36 -4.92 -3.60 -6.13
N GLN A 37 -4.76 -4.78 -6.72
CA GLN A 37 -3.48 -5.49 -6.75
C GLN A 37 -2.40 -4.69 -7.48
N SER A 38 -2.69 -4.19 -8.69
CA SER A 38 -1.73 -3.38 -9.45
C SER A 38 -1.44 -2.05 -8.75
N ALA A 39 -2.46 -1.43 -8.15
CA ALA A 39 -2.29 -0.22 -7.35
C ALA A 39 -1.33 -0.46 -6.18
N ILE A 40 -1.53 -1.54 -5.42
CA ILE A 40 -0.64 -1.92 -4.30
C ILE A 40 0.79 -2.14 -4.79
N ALA A 41 0.99 -2.82 -5.92
CA ALA A 41 2.34 -3.07 -6.45
C ALA A 41 3.06 -1.75 -6.73
N LYS A 42 2.40 -0.82 -7.43
CA LYS A 42 2.96 0.49 -7.78
C LYS A 42 3.18 1.39 -6.55
N PHE A 43 2.21 1.44 -5.64
CA PHE A 43 2.40 2.17 -4.39
C PHE A 43 3.49 1.56 -3.51
N LYS A 44 3.64 0.23 -3.44
CA LYS A 44 4.74 -0.39 -2.68
C LYS A 44 6.11 -0.07 -3.27
N TYR A 45 6.21 -0.05 -4.60
CA TYR A 45 7.45 0.34 -5.27
C TYR A 45 7.78 1.81 -4.97
N SER A 46 6.80 2.71 -5.10
CA SER A 46 6.91 4.11 -4.69
C SER A 46 7.35 4.23 -3.22
N TYR A 47 6.69 3.53 -2.30
CA TYR A 47 7.02 3.53 -0.87
C TYR A 47 8.44 3.01 -0.56
N LYS A 48 8.97 2.10 -1.38
CA LYS A 48 10.35 1.60 -1.26
C LYS A 48 11.37 2.69 -1.60
N ILE A 49 11.09 3.52 -2.61
CA ILE A 49 11.97 4.62 -3.01
C ILE A 49 11.92 5.75 -1.98
N ASN A 50 10.71 6.21 -1.63
CA ASN A 50 10.52 7.24 -0.62
C ASN A 50 9.36 6.87 0.32
N ARG A 51 9.73 6.55 1.56
CA ARG A 51 8.76 6.23 2.61
C ARG A 51 8.06 7.49 3.08
N ASN A 52 6.77 7.56 2.81
CA ASN A 52 5.92 8.65 3.28
C ASN A 52 4.53 8.13 3.64
N TYR A 53 3.81 8.90 4.45
CA TYR A 53 2.49 8.51 4.94
C TYR A 53 1.42 8.44 3.84
N LYS A 54 1.50 9.27 2.79
CA LYS A 54 0.48 9.29 1.72
C LYS A 54 0.48 7.95 0.99
N THR A 55 1.66 7.49 0.57
CA THR A 55 1.77 6.19 -0.11
C THR A 55 1.37 5.05 0.82
N ALA A 56 1.75 5.08 2.11
CA ALA A 56 1.31 4.08 3.08
C ALA A 56 -0.21 4.07 3.26
N TYR A 57 -0.86 5.24 3.30
CA TYR A 57 -2.31 5.37 3.38
C TYR A 57 -3.01 4.74 2.18
N TYR A 58 -2.55 5.01 0.95
CA TYR A 58 -3.16 4.40 -0.23
C TYR A 58 -2.96 2.88 -0.30
N ILE A 59 -1.83 2.37 0.20
CA ILE A 59 -1.64 0.92 0.36
C ILE A 59 -2.66 0.35 1.35
N ALA A 60 -2.85 0.98 2.52
CA ALA A 60 -3.83 0.56 3.50
C ALA A 60 -5.26 0.58 2.93
N LEU A 61 -5.61 1.65 2.20
CA LEU A 61 -6.90 1.79 1.53
C LEU A 61 -7.15 0.65 0.54
N CYS A 62 -6.18 0.34 -0.34
CA CYS A 62 -6.31 -0.77 -1.28
C CYS A 62 -6.52 -2.11 -0.55
N TYR A 63 -5.73 -2.38 0.49
CA TYR A 63 -5.91 -3.60 1.29
C TYR A 63 -7.25 -3.66 2.01
N SER A 64 -7.76 -2.52 2.49
CA SER A 64 -9.10 -2.44 3.06
C SER A 64 -10.18 -2.79 2.03
N ARG A 65 -10.05 -2.32 0.78
CA ARG A 65 -10.98 -2.64 -0.32
C ARG A 65 -10.94 -4.10 -0.74
N MET A 66 -9.81 -4.77 -0.52
CA MET A 66 -9.63 -6.21 -0.78
C MET A 66 -9.93 -7.09 0.44
N HIS A 67 -10.40 -6.52 1.56
CA HIS A 67 -10.62 -7.25 2.82
C HIS A 67 -9.37 -7.98 3.36
N SER A 68 -8.17 -7.53 2.95
CA SER A 68 -6.89 -8.09 3.41
C SER A 68 -6.49 -7.47 4.75
N VAL A 69 -7.05 -8.00 5.83
CA VAL A 69 -7.04 -7.39 7.16
C VAL A 69 -5.62 -7.12 7.70
N ASP A 70 -4.73 -8.10 7.73
CA ASP A 70 -3.42 -7.95 8.37
C ASP A 70 -2.56 -6.90 7.68
N SER A 71 -2.56 -6.92 6.35
CA SER A 71 -1.84 -5.93 5.55
C SER A 71 -2.45 -4.54 5.70
N CYS A 72 -3.79 -4.42 5.71
CA CYS A 72 -4.47 -3.16 5.98
C CYS A 72 -4.05 -2.58 7.34
N LYS A 73 -4.13 -3.38 8.41
CA LYS A 73 -3.75 -2.98 9.78
C LYS A 73 -2.31 -2.50 9.85
N LYS A 74 -1.38 -3.25 9.25
CA LYS A 74 0.05 -2.90 9.23
C LYS A 74 0.29 -1.51 8.64
N TYR A 75 -0.26 -1.24 7.46
CA TYR A 75 -0.05 0.05 6.79
C TYR A 75 -0.85 1.19 7.44
N ALA A 76 -2.05 0.92 7.96
CA ALA A 76 -2.83 1.90 8.73
C ALA A 76 -2.09 2.33 10.01
N GLN A 77 -1.43 1.41 10.71
CA GLN A 77 -0.62 1.73 11.89
C GLN A 77 0.58 2.64 11.56
N ILE A 78 1.24 2.41 10.42
CA ILE A 78 2.32 3.29 9.94
C ILE A 78 1.81 4.72 9.82
N VAL A 79 0.65 4.92 9.19
CA VAL A 79 0.04 6.25 9.01
C VAL A 79 -0.36 6.87 10.35
N MET A 80 -0.93 6.10 11.28
CA MET A 80 -1.33 6.61 12.60
C MET A 80 -0.14 7.07 13.45
N ASN A 81 0.98 6.35 13.37
CA ASN A 81 2.15 6.57 14.22
C ASN A 81 3.15 7.57 13.63
N ASP A 82 3.05 7.88 12.35
CA ASP A 82 3.91 8.86 11.69
C ASP A 82 3.58 10.29 12.19
N SER A 83 4.59 11.01 12.67
CA SER A 83 4.42 12.33 13.30
C SER A 83 4.03 13.43 12.31
N GLN A 84 4.36 13.27 11.02
CA GLN A 84 4.10 14.23 9.95
C GLN A 84 2.71 14.04 9.32
N THR A 85 2.02 12.96 9.69
CA THR A 85 0.71 12.65 9.10
C THR A 85 -0.37 13.60 9.61
N PRO A 86 -1.11 14.27 8.71
CA PRO A 86 -2.24 15.11 9.10
C PRO A 86 -3.38 14.34 9.77
N ALA A 87 -4.15 15.02 10.63
CA ALA A 87 -5.16 14.38 11.48
C ALA A 87 -6.24 13.61 10.70
N ASN A 88 -6.64 14.08 9.51
CA ASN A 88 -7.63 13.39 8.68
C ASN A 88 -7.15 12.02 8.23
N TYR A 89 -5.91 11.91 7.75
CA TYR A 89 -5.32 10.62 7.35
C TYR A 89 -5.17 9.66 8.53
N LYS A 90 -4.83 10.18 9.73
CA LYS A 90 -4.78 9.36 10.95
C LYS A 90 -6.16 8.83 11.34
N LEU A 91 -7.19 9.68 11.29
CA LEU A 91 -8.56 9.31 11.62
C LEU A 91 -9.09 8.24 10.66
N GLU A 92 -8.93 8.45 9.36
CA GLU A 92 -9.37 7.47 8.36
C GLU A 92 -8.62 6.14 8.49
N SER A 93 -7.32 6.18 8.75
CA SER A 93 -6.53 4.96 8.99
C SER A 93 -6.97 4.22 10.24
N ARG A 94 -7.36 4.94 11.30
CA ARG A 94 -7.96 4.33 12.50
C ARG A 94 -9.30 3.67 12.18
N ASN A 95 -10.14 4.30 11.35
CA ASN A 95 -11.41 3.72 10.94
C ASN A 95 -11.21 2.44 10.11
N MET A 96 -10.25 2.43 9.19
CA MET A 96 -9.85 1.21 8.46
C MET A 96 -9.35 0.11 9.41
N TYR A 97 -8.53 0.47 10.40
CA TYR A 97 -8.03 -0.47 11.41
C TYR A 97 -9.19 -1.10 12.22
N ASN A 98 -10.09 -0.27 12.74
CA ASN A 98 -11.19 -0.73 13.60
C ASN A 98 -12.24 -1.56 12.84
N SER A 99 -12.59 -1.16 11.60
CA SER A 99 -13.57 -1.90 10.80
C SER A 99 -13.11 -3.33 10.50
N THR A 100 -11.81 -3.52 10.26
CA THR A 100 -11.24 -4.86 10.05
C THR A 100 -11.24 -5.73 11.31
N GLN A 101 -11.23 -5.13 12.51
CA GLN A 101 -11.28 -5.86 13.78
C GLN A 101 -12.71 -6.32 14.11
N SER A 102 -13.70 -5.46 13.87
CA SER A 102 -15.12 -5.78 14.07
C SER A 102 -15.57 -6.97 13.21
N ASN A 103 -15.07 -7.08 11.97
CA ASN A 103 -15.43 -8.18 11.07
C ASN A 103 -14.87 -9.55 11.52
N ILE A 104 -13.69 -9.57 12.16
CA ILE A 104 -13.10 -10.81 12.69
C ILE A 104 -13.89 -11.32 13.90
N SER A 105 -14.29 -10.43 14.81
CA SER A 105 -15.06 -10.82 16.01
C SER A 105 -16.46 -11.34 15.71
N VAL A 106 -17.03 -11.03 14.53
CA VAL A 106 -18.30 -11.59 14.07
C VAL A 106 -18.09 -12.94 13.38
N SER A 107 -17.06 -13.08 12.54
CA SER A 107 -16.75 -14.35 11.85
C SER A 107 -16.42 -15.49 12.83
N GLY A 108 -15.66 -15.21 13.89
CA GLY A 108 -15.33 -16.22 14.91
C GLY A 108 -16.50 -16.65 15.80
N ARG A 109 -17.64 -15.92 15.78
CA ARG A 109 -18.86 -16.33 16.49
C ARG A 109 -19.69 -17.34 15.70
N MET A 110 -19.74 -17.20 14.37
CA MET A 110 -20.55 -18.06 13.51
C MET A 110 -19.98 -19.49 13.38
N GLU A 111 -18.67 -19.69 13.54
CA GLU A 111 -18.06 -21.02 13.52
C GLU A 111 -18.29 -21.82 14.82
N SER A 112 -18.72 -21.17 15.91
CA SER A 112 -18.97 -21.84 17.21
C SER A 112 -20.42 -22.30 17.40
N GLU A 113 -21.32 -21.96 16.48
CA GLU A 113 -22.76 -22.26 16.57
C GLU A 113 -23.23 -23.35 15.60
N THR A 114 -22.36 -23.84 14.70
CA THR A 114 -22.69 -24.91 13.74
C THR A 114 -22.31 -26.33 14.18
N ASP A 115 -21.69 -26.49 15.35
CA ASP A 115 -21.27 -27.79 15.93
C ASP A 115 -22.08 -28.19 17.18
N LYS A 116 -23.38 -27.85 17.24
CA LYS A 116 -24.29 -28.31 18.32
C LYS A 116 -25.54 -28.98 17.79
#